data_AF-A0A533UWB3-F1
#
_entry.id   AF-A0A533UWB3-F1
#
_cell.length_a   1.000
_cell.length_b   1.000
_cell.length_c   1.000
_cell.angle_alpha   90.00
_cell.angle_beta   90.00
_cell.angle_gamma   90.00
#
_symmetry.space_group_name_H-M   'P 1'
#
loop_
_entity.id
_entity.type
_entity.pdbx_description
1 polymer ?
#
loop_
_entity_poly.entity_id
_entity_poly.type
_entity_poly.pdbx_seq_one_letter_code
_entity_poly.pdbx_strand_id
1 'polypeptide(L)'
;MNLIEEIAGELCKILLPIEEKIFFGNSKSGIALCTLSSIKLLREIASSSLMKEISVAGRLLSENKGIDSLVRYVISNTKIDTIILCGEDTVGHRPGHSLVCLYTNGVGEDGTIIASQSPQPVVSITKQEVTRFQNQVKIVNKIGETRISKLQAIVETKN
;
A
#
# COMPACT_ATOMS: atom_id res chain seq x y z
N MET A 1 2.18 13.67 -16.75
CA MET A 1 3.35 12.84 -16.40
C MET A 1 4.48 13.24 -17.32
N ASN A 2 5.70 13.48 -16.82
CA ASN A 2 6.80 13.91 -17.68
C ASN A 2 7.48 12.68 -18.30
N LEU A 3 7.80 12.72 -19.59
CA LEU A 3 8.42 11.60 -20.34
C LEU A 3 9.70 11.09 -19.67
N ILE A 4 10.44 11.99 -19.02
CA ILE A 4 11.68 11.69 -18.30
C ILE A 4 11.43 10.75 -17.11
N GLU A 5 10.33 10.93 -16.38
CA GLU A 5 9.98 10.09 -15.22
C GLU A 5 9.61 8.67 -15.64
N GLU A 6 8.91 8.55 -16.78
CA GLU A 6 8.53 7.26 -17.35
C GLU A 6 9.77 6.48 -17.83
N ILE A 7 10.66 7.16 -18.55
CA ILE A 7 11.94 6.59 -18.99
C ILE A 7 12.80 6.17 -17.80
N ALA A 8 12.89 7.00 -16.75
CA ALA A 8 13.64 6.66 -15.54
C ALA A 8 13.03 5.44 -14.82
N GLY A 9 11.70 5.33 -14.78
CA GLY A 9 11.00 4.18 -14.23
C GLY A 9 11.27 2.88 -14.99
N GLU A 10 11.21 2.93 -16.33
CA GLU A 10 11.51 1.76 -17.18
C GLU A 10 13.00 1.36 -17.08
N LEU A 11 13.92 2.33 -17.09
CA LEU A 11 15.35 2.07 -16.88
C LEU A 11 15.62 1.44 -15.52
N CYS A 12 14.97 1.90 -14.45
CA CYS A 12 15.11 1.30 -13.13
C CYS A 12 14.64 -0.16 -13.11
N LYS A 13 13.56 -0.53 -13.82
CA LYS A 13 13.11 -1.93 -13.90
C LYS A 13 14.14 -2.84 -14.58
N ILE A 14 14.83 -2.31 -15.58
CA ILE A 14 15.86 -3.04 -16.33
C ILE A 14 17.16 -3.17 -15.51
N LEU A 15 17.60 -2.07 -14.90
CA LEU A 15 18.87 -2.01 -14.16
C LEU A 15 18.79 -2.61 -12.75
N LEU A 16 17.62 -2.50 -12.11
CA LEU A 16 17.33 -2.98 -10.77
C LEU A 16 16.03 -3.78 -10.82
N PRO A 17 16.04 -5.05 -11.26
CA PRO A 17 14.84 -5.87 -11.35
C PRO A 17 14.30 -6.11 -9.94
N ILE A 18 13.40 -5.25 -9.47
CA ILE A 18 12.73 -5.43 -8.18
C ILE A 18 11.53 -6.35 -8.42
N GLU A 19 11.81 -7.64 -8.62
CA GLU A 19 10.83 -8.66 -9.01
C GLU A 19 9.75 -8.90 -7.94
N GLU A 20 10.10 -8.76 -6.66
CA GLU A 20 9.19 -9.08 -5.55
C GLU A 20 8.42 -7.84 -5.08
N LYS A 21 7.11 -7.81 -5.39
CA LYS A 21 6.20 -6.75 -4.91
C LYS A 21 5.04 -7.25 -4.07
N ILE A 22 4.66 -8.51 -4.19
CA ILE A 22 3.45 -9.04 -3.57
C ILE A 22 3.58 -10.55 -3.29
N PHE A 23 3.00 -11.00 -2.19
CA PHE A 23 2.88 -12.40 -1.80
C PHE A 23 1.45 -12.65 -1.30
N PHE A 24 0.81 -13.72 -1.78
CA PHE A 24 -0.56 -14.09 -1.38
C PHE A 24 -0.54 -15.10 -0.23
N GLY A 25 -1.44 -14.92 0.72
CA GLY A 25 -1.59 -15.76 1.90
C GLY A 25 -2.96 -16.45 1.95
N ASN A 26 -3.58 -16.44 3.12
CA ASN A 26 -4.89 -17.04 3.35
C ASN A 26 -6.02 -16.21 2.72
N SER A 27 -6.61 -16.72 1.64
CA SER A 27 -7.72 -16.09 0.90
C SER A 27 -9.03 -15.94 1.68
N LYS A 28 -9.10 -16.45 2.92
CA LYS A 28 -10.22 -16.24 3.85
C LYS A 28 -10.00 -15.08 4.82
N SER A 29 -8.76 -14.60 4.98
CA SER A 29 -8.46 -13.45 5.84
C SER A 29 -8.93 -12.14 5.18
N GLY A 30 -9.38 -11.19 6.01
CA GLY A 30 -9.69 -9.82 5.60
C GLY A 30 -8.54 -8.83 5.77
N ILE A 31 -7.37 -9.31 6.21
CA ILE A 31 -6.23 -8.45 6.53
C ILE A 31 -5.25 -8.43 5.35
N ALA A 32 -4.86 -7.23 4.91
CA ALA A 32 -3.77 -6.99 3.98
C ALA A 32 -2.62 -6.26 4.69
N LEU A 33 -1.38 -6.58 4.33
CA LEU A 33 -0.18 -6.02 4.93
C LEU A 33 0.63 -5.26 3.87
N CYS A 34 0.76 -3.95 4.02
CA CYS A 34 1.52 -3.09 3.13
C CYS A 34 2.83 -2.68 3.80
N THR A 35 3.96 -3.09 3.22
CA THR A 35 5.32 -2.94 3.77
C THR A 35 6.09 -1.74 3.19
N LEU A 36 5.40 -0.88 2.43
CA LEU A 36 5.97 0.32 1.79
C LEU A 36 7.26 0.01 1.03
N SER A 37 8.39 0.63 1.39
CA SER A 37 9.68 0.42 0.72
C SER A 37 10.48 -0.77 1.28
N SER A 38 10.07 -1.34 2.41
CA SER A 38 10.83 -2.34 3.18
C SER A 38 10.80 -3.74 2.58
N ILE A 39 11.63 -4.01 1.56
CA ILE A 39 11.73 -5.32 0.91
C ILE A 39 12.16 -6.46 1.86
N LYS A 40 13.07 -6.19 2.80
CA LYS A 40 13.52 -7.20 3.78
C LYS A 40 12.35 -7.66 4.66
N LEU A 41 11.56 -6.71 5.15
CA LEU A 41 10.35 -6.99 5.93
C LEU A 41 9.32 -7.80 5.12
N LEU A 42 9.11 -7.45 3.84
CA LEU A 42 8.21 -8.22 2.98
C LEU A 42 8.64 -9.69 2.87
N ARG A 43 9.94 -9.94 2.66
CA ARG A 43 10.50 -11.30 2.56
C ARG A 43 10.40 -12.08 3.88
N GLU A 44 10.65 -11.41 4.99
CA GLU A 44 10.49 -12.01 6.33
C GLU A 44 9.03 -12.39 6.59
N ILE A 45 8.08 -11.50 6.28
CA ILE A 45 6.65 -11.79 6.38
C ILE A 45 6.28 -12.97 5.49
N ALA A 46 6.69 -12.95 4.23
CA ALA A 46 6.39 -14.00 3.25
C ALA A 46 6.90 -15.39 3.68
N SER A 47 7.98 -15.44 4.46
CA SER A 47 8.58 -16.68 4.97
C SER A 47 8.06 -17.08 6.36
N SER A 48 7.15 -16.31 6.94
CA SER A 48 6.67 -16.50 8.31
C SER A 48 5.28 -17.14 8.38
N SER A 49 4.88 -17.59 9.57
CA SER A 49 3.52 -18.07 9.83
C SER A 49 2.44 -16.99 9.66
N LEU A 50 2.82 -15.71 9.62
CA LEU A 50 1.89 -14.58 9.46
C LEU A 50 1.10 -14.68 8.15
N MET A 51 1.66 -15.28 7.11
CA MET A 51 0.98 -15.51 5.83
C MET A 51 -0.29 -16.38 5.94
N LYS A 52 -0.44 -17.16 7.03
CA LYS A 52 -1.68 -17.92 7.31
C LYS A 52 -2.81 -17.05 7.85
N GLU A 53 -2.48 -15.88 8.38
CA GLU A 53 -3.41 -14.95 9.04
C GLU A 53 -3.75 -13.75 8.17
N ILE A 54 -3.00 -13.49 7.10
CA ILE A 54 -3.22 -12.38 6.18
C ILE A 54 -3.54 -12.88 4.77
N SER A 55 -4.33 -12.10 4.04
CA SER A 55 -4.70 -12.38 2.65
C SER A 55 -3.57 -12.11 1.67
N VAL A 56 -2.82 -11.04 1.91
CA VAL A 56 -1.78 -10.56 1.01
C VAL A 56 -0.79 -9.69 1.78
N ALA A 57 0.49 -9.79 1.41
CA ALA A 57 1.54 -8.87 1.80
C ALA A 57 2.13 -8.22 0.55
N GLY A 58 2.33 -6.92 0.54
CA GLY A 58 2.91 -6.24 -0.62
C GLY A 58 3.61 -4.94 -0.29
N ARG A 59 4.34 -4.40 -1.27
CA ARG A 59 5.00 -3.09 -1.19
C ARG A 59 4.20 -2.02 -1.93
N LEU A 60 4.35 -0.78 -1.46
CA LEU A 60 3.79 0.39 -2.11
C LEU A 60 4.90 1.43 -2.25
N LEU A 61 5.25 1.77 -3.49
CA LEU A 61 6.44 2.57 -3.80
C LEU A 61 6.13 3.91 -4.46
N SER A 62 4.94 4.08 -5.06
CA SER A 62 4.52 5.34 -5.67
C SER A 62 3.18 5.83 -5.09
N GLU A 63 3.11 7.15 -4.95
CA GLU A 63 1.99 7.94 -4.43
C GLU A 63 0.81 8.08 -5.39
N ASN A 64 0.93 7.55 -6.60
CA ASN A 64 -0.06 7.68 -7.67
C ASN A 64 -0.50 6.29 -8.19
N LYS A 65 0.14 5.75 -9.22
CA LYS A 65 -0.18 4.47 -9.86
C LYS A 65 -0.17 3.28 -8.88
N GLY A 66 0.70 3.34 -7.86
CA GLY A 66 0.73 2.35 -6.79
C GLY A 66 -0.53 2.40 -5.93
N ILE A 67 -0.95 3.60 -5.53
CA ILE A 67 -2.19 3.82 -4.78
C ILE A 67 -3.40 3.43 -5.62
N ASP A 68 -3.45 3.81 -6.89
CA ASP A 68 -4.51 3.39 -7.82
C ASP A 68 -4.67 1.86 -7.82
N SER A 69 -3.56 1.15 -7.96
CA SER A 69 -3.53 -0.30 -8.03
C SER A 69 -3.97 -0.94 -6.70
N LEU A 70 -3.50 -0.40 -5.58
CA LEU A 70 -3.87 -0.85 -4.23
C LEU A 70 -5.37 -0.65 -3.99
N VAL A 71 -5.90 0.55 -4.27
CA VAL A 71 -7.32 0.86 -4.06
C VAL A 71 -8.20 -0.04 -4.90
N ARG A 72 -7.91 -0.18 -6.20
CA ARG A 72 -8.69 -1.05 -7.10
C ARG A 72 -8.64 -2.52 -6.70
N TYR A 73 -7.47 -2.99 -6.26
CA TYR A 73 -7.34 -4.35 -5.74
C TYR A 73 -8.21 -4.57 -4.51
N VAL A 74 -8.16 -3.65 -3.55
CA VAL A 74 -8.94 -3.73 -2.31
C VAL A 74 -10.44 -3.70 -2.59
N ILE A 75 -10.94 -2.72 -3.36
CA ILE A 75 -12.37 -2.62 -3.63
C ILE A 75 -12.92 -3.80 -4.47
N SER A 76 -12.07 -4.43 -5.29
CA SER A 76 -12.45 -5.64 -6.04
C SER A 76 -12.45 -6.91 -5.18
N ASN A 77 -11.62 -6.95 -4.13
CA ASN A 77 -11.59 -8.01 -3.14
C ASN A 77 -12.31 -7.60 -1.86
N THR A 78 -13.64 -7.74 -1.86
CA THR A 78 -14.54 -7.27 -0.77
C THR A 78 -14.30 -7.93 0.60
N LYS A 79 -13.51 -9.00 0.67
CA LYS A 79 -13.10 -9.60 1.94
C LYS A 79 -12.07 -8.75 2.67
N ILE A 80 -11.26 -7.97 1.96
CA ILE A 80 -10.23 -7.14 2.58
C ILE A 80 -10.93 -5.95 3.23
N ASP A 81 -10.93 -5.93 4.56
CA ASP A 81 -11.53 -4.89 5.41
C ASP A 81 -10.50 -4.16 6.28
N THR A 82 -9.24 -4.63 6.27
CA THR A 82 -8.17 -4.08 7.09
C THR A 82 -6.87 -4.02 6.30
N ILE A 83 -6.21 -2.87 6.34
CA ILE A 83 -4.87 -2.69 5.79
C ILE A 83 -3.94 -2.27 6.92
N ILE A 84 -2.94 -3.10 7.22
CA ILE A 84 -1.85 -2.73 8.11
C ILE A 84 -0.77 -2.09 7.25
N LEU A 85 -0.55 -0.78 7.45
CA LEU A 85 0.43 -0.01 6.71
C LEU A 85 1.69 0.13 7.57
N CYS A 86 2.76 -0.58 7.22
CA CYS A 86 4.00 -0.67 8.00
C CYS A 86 5.25 -0.58 7.11
N GLY A 87 6.42 -0.71 7.73
CA GLY A 87 7.69 -0.50 7.06
C GLY A 87 7.99 0.97 6.81
N GLU A 88 9.13 1.21 6.17
CA GLU A 88 9.65 2.55 5.91
C GLU A 88 8.98 3.16 4.68
N ASP A 89 8.53 4.41 4.81
CA ASP A 89 7.98 5.16 3.67
C ASP A 89 9.11 5.64 2.74
N THR A 90 8.81 5.73 1.45
CA THR A 90 9.82 6.13 0.46
C THR A 90 10.11 7.63 0.60
N VAL A 91 11.39 8.01 0.72
CA VAL A 91 11.79 9.42 0.67
C VAL A 91 11.48 9.99 -0.73
N GLY A 92 10.91 11.20 -0.77
CA GLY A 92 10.43 11.81 -2.01
C GLY A 92 8.97 11.42 -2.28
N HIS A 93 8.73 10.23 -2.84
CA HIS A 93 7.39 9.78 -3.22
C HIS A 93 6.40 9.71 -2.05
N ARG A 94 6.82 9.31 -0.84
CA ARG A 94 5.99 9.21 0.38
C ARG A 94 4.61 8.53 0.14
N PRO A 95 4.57 7.34 -0.50
CA PRO A 95 3.32 6.66 -0.82
C PRO A 95 2.48 6.31 0.41
N GLY A 96 3.11 5.96 1.54
CA GLY A 96 2.38 5.64 2.78
C GLY A 96 1.65 6.85 3.33
N HIS A 97 2.35 7.98 3.40
CA HIS A 97 1.74 9.27 3.75
C HIS A 97 0.57 9.62 2.81
N SER A 98 0.79 9.52 1.49
CA SER A 98 -0.26 9.79 0.50
C SER A 98 -1.49 8.88 0.67
N LEU A 99 -1.30 7.58 0.95
CA LEU A 99 -2.42 6.68 1.17
C LEU A 99 -3.23 7.05 2.41
N VAL A 100 -2.58 7.48 3.49
CA VAL A 100 -3.25 7.96 4.71
C VAL A 100 -4.03 9.24 4.44
N CYS A 101 -3.46 10.17 3.67
CA CYS A 101 -4.14 11.39 3.24
C CYS A 101 -5.36 11.07 2.35
N LEU A 102 -5.23 10.15 1.40
CA LEU A 102 -6.36 9.69 0.57
C LEU A 102 -7.46 9.09 1.42
N TYR A 103 -7.10 8.22 2.37
CA TYR A 103 -8.05 7.58 3.27
C TYR A 103 -8.80 8.61 4.13
N THR A 104 -8.12 9.64 4.62
CA THR A 104 -8.72 10.61 5.55
C THR A 104 -9.48 11.72 4.83
N ASN A 105 -8.93 12.22 3.72
CA ASN A 105 -9.37 13.47 3.11
C ASN A 105 -9.96 13.28 1.70
N GLY A 106 -9.74 12.12 1.08
CA GLY A 106 -10.15 11.86 -0.30
C GLY A 106 -9.30 12.60 -1.34
N VAL A 107 -9.93 12.91 -2.47
CA VAL A 107 -9.29 13.52 -3.64
C VAL A 107 -10.05 14.75 -4.13
N GLY A 108 -9.32 15.72 -4.70
CA GLY A 108 -9.86 16.89 -5.38
C GLY A 108 -10.57 16.57 -6.69
N GLU A 109 -11.02 17.60 -7.42
CA GLU A 109 -11.65 17.42 -8.74
C GLU A 109 -10.67 16.94 -9.82
N ASP A 110 -9.41 17.31 -9.68
CA ASP A 110 -8.30 16.96 -10.58
C ASP A 110 -7.63 15.61 -10.23
N GLY A 111 -8.15 14.90 -9.23
CA GLY A 111 -7.56 13.65 -8.73
C GLY A 111 -6.39 13.86 -7.77
N THR A 112 -6.08 15.09 -7.36
CA THR A 112 -5.04 15.36 -6.36
C THR A 112 -5.48 14.84 -4.98
N ILE A 113 -4.63 14.05 -4.31
CA ILE A 113 -4.86 13.57 -2.95
C ILE A 113 -4.75 14.75 -1.97
N ILE A 114 -5.84 15.02 -1.26
CA ILE A 114 -5.95 16.20 -0.39
C ILE A 114 -5.01 16.06 0.82
N ALA A 115 -4.23 17.11 1.07
CA ALA A 115 -3.21 17.22 2.12
C ALA A 115 -2.00 16.28 1.99
N SER A 116 -1.81 15.63 0.83
CA SER A 116 -0.56 14.91 0.58
C SER A 116 0.60 15.91 0.38
N GLN A 117 1.75 15.59 0.97
CA GLN A 117 3.01 16.31 0.81
C GLN A 117 3.94 15.67 -0.24
N SER A 118 3.47 14.65 -0.98
CA SER A 118 4.25 14.03 -2.04
C SER A 118 4.40 14.97 -3.25
N PRO A 119 5.44 14.82 -4.08
CA PRO A 119 5.67 15.68 -5.24
C PRO A 119 4.56 15.62 -6.31
N GLN A 120 4.00 14.44 -6.57
CA GLN A 120 2.96 14.25 -7.60
C GLN A 120 1.83 13.31 -7.13
N PRO A 121 1.03 13.73 -6.12
CA PRO A 121 0.00 12.90 -5.51
C PRO A 121 -1.31 12.94 -6.29
N VAL A 122 -1.26 12.71 -7.60
CA VAL A 122 -2.44 12.72 -8.49
C VAL A 122 -2.77 11.30 -8.89
N VAL A 123 -3.98 10.86 -8.59
CA VAL A 123 -4.47 9.48 -8.82
C VAL A 123 -5.50 9.43 -9.94
N SER A 124 -5.64 8.28 -10.60
CA SER A 124 -6.63 8.06 -11.66
C SER A 124 -7.94 7.45 -11.17
N ILE A 125 -7.97 6.94 -9.94
CA ILE A 125 -9.20 6.46 -9.31
C ILE A 125 -10.21 7.57 -9.10
N THR A 126 -11.48 7.24 -9.33
CA THR A 126 -12.61 8.15 -9.20
C THR A 126 -12.93 8.45 -7.73
N LYS A 127 -13.62 9.57 -7.47
CA LYS A 127 -14.16 9.87 -6.13
C LYS A 127 -15.04 8.74 -5.59
N GLN A 128 -15.79 8.06 -6.45
CA GLN A 128 -16.62 6.92 -6.05
C GLN A 128 -15.77 5.70 -5.61
N GLU A 129 -14.70 5.38 -6.35
CA GLU A 129 -13.75 4.34 -5.93
C GLU A 129 -13.10 4.69 -4.59
N VAL A 130 -12.72 5.96 -4.39
CA VAL A 130 -12.15 6.45 -3.12
C VAL A 130 -13.15 6.29 -1.97
N THR A 131 -14.40 6.73 -2.13
CA THR A 131 -15.43 6.57 -1.10
C THR A 131 -15.70 5.10 -0.78
N ARG A 132 -15.76 4.23 -1.81
CA ARG A 132 -15.91 2.79 -1.60
C ARG A 132 -14.73 2.21 -0.80
N PHE A 133 -13.51 2.61 -1.13
CA PHE A 133 -12.32 2.20 -0.41
C PHE A 133 -12.35 2.65 1.05
N GLN A 134 -12.64 3.93 1.31
CA GLN A 134 -12.74 4.49 2.66
C GLN A 134 -13.76 3.77 3.53
N ASN A 135 -14.90 3.38 2.94
CA ASN A 135 -15.96 2.65 3.65
C ASN A 135 -15.64 1.16 3.85
N GLN A 136 -14.89 0.55 2.94
CA GLN A 136 -14.61 -0.88 2.98
C GLN A 136 -13.51 -1.23 3.98
N VAL A 137 -12.44 -0.42 4.05
CA VAL A 137 -11.26 -0.76 4.87
C VAL A 137 -11.02 0.16 6.06
N LYS A 138 -10.40 -0.41 7.09
CA LYS A 138 -9.73 0.32 8.16
C LYS A 138 -8.22 0.30 7.91
N ILE A 139 -7.60 1.48 7.89
CA ILE A 139 -6.13 1.58 7.84
C ILE A 139 -5.56 1.59 9.26
N VAL A 140 -4.76 0.59 9.58
CA VAL A 140 -3.94 0.56 10.80
C VAL A 140 -2.57 1.13 10.45
N ASN A 141 -2.39 2.43 10.71
CA ASN A 141 -1.15 3.14 10.41
C ASN A 141 -0.04 2.78 11.42
N LYS A 142 1.00 2.12 10.92
CA LYS A 142 2.23 1.69 11.61
C LYS A 142 3.47 1.96 10.76
N ILE A 143 3.45 3.04 9.97
CA ILE A 143 4.62 3.48 9.21
C ILE A 143 5.84 3.61 10.14
N GLY A 144 6.98 3.10 9.69
CA GLY A 144 8.23 2.98 10.47
C GLY A 144 8.32 1.74 11.35
N GLU A 145 7.25 0.96 11.54
CA GLU A 145 7.34 -0.31 12.26
C GLU A 145 7.81 -1.42 11.33
N THR A 146 8.94 -2.04 11.70
CA THR A 146 9.59 -3.11 10.93
C THR A 146 9.75 -4.40 11.73
N ARG A 147 9.32 -4.46 13.00
CA ARG A 147 9.43 -5.67 13.82
C ARG A 147 8.26 -6.60 13.57
N ILE A 148 8.54 -7.78 13.05
CA ILE A 148 7.53 -8.80 12.75
C ILE A 148 6.71 -9.20 13.98
N SER A 149 7.33 -9.29 15.17
CA SER A 149 6.64 -9.65 16.41
C SER A 149 5.54 -8.66 16.78
N LYS A 150 5.74 -7.36 16.51
CA LYS A 150 4.72 -6.33 16.73
C LYS A 150 3.61 -6.39 15.70
N LEU A 151 3.94 -6.65 14.44
CA LEU A 151 2.95 -6.83 13.38
C LEU A 151 2.08 -8.05 13.65
N GLN A 152 2.68 -9.14 14.13
CA GLN A 152 1.96 -10.36 14.52
C GLN A 152 0.98 -10.07 15.66
N ALA A 153 1.40 -9.39 16.72
CA ALA A 153 0.49 -9.01 17.80
C ALA A 153 -0.68 -8.15 17.30
N ILE A 154 -0.45 -7.25 16.33
CA ILE A 154 -1.54 -6.45 15.73
C ILE A 154 -2.52 -7.35 14.98
N VAL A 155 -2.03 -8.28 14.16
CA VAL A 155 -2.86 -9.23 13.40
C VAL A 155 -3.69 -10.09 14.35
N GLU A 156 -3.11 -10.59 15.43
CA GLU A 156 -3.80 -11.40 16.45
C GLU A 156 -4.96 -10.64 17.12
N THR A 157 -4.86 -9.31 17.31
CA THR A 157 -5.97 -8.51 17.85
C THR A 157 -7.10 -8.21 16.85
N LYS A 158 -6.95 -8.62 15.58
CA LYS A 158 -7.90 -8.36 14.49
C LYS A 158 -8.63 -9.61 14.00
N ASN A 159 -8.11 -10.79 14.33
CA ASN A 159 -8.80 -12.06 14.17
C ASN A 159 -9.80 -12.28 15.31
#